data_AF-A0AAJ4DYT9-F1
#
_entry.id   AF-A0AAJ4DYT9-F1
#
_cell.length_a   1.000
_cell.length_b   1.000
_cell.length_c   1.000
_cell.angle_alpha   90.00
_cell.angle_beta   90.00
_cell.angle_gamma   90.00
#
_symmetry.space_group_name_H-M   'P 1'
#
loop_
_entity.id
_entity.type
_entity.pdbx_description
1 polymer ?
#
loop_
_entity_poly.entity_id
_entity_poly.type
_entity_poly.pdbx_seq_one_letter_code
_entity_poly.pdbx_strand_id
1 'polypeptide(L)'
;MKKILLAGLMSCLFMGSASAKNLETDVALGMASLMFCTTFYSENDMQIEGAIVGQSMTAHRNAGIEEMVMSKATSDLLDEHMLKYNSANKEQKINLCEHAIKFARESDFVEANAS
;
A
#
# COMPACT_ATOMS: atom_id res chain seq x y z
N MET A 1 -46.38 0.35 -43.67
CA MET A 1 -46.51 -0.10 -42.26
C MET A 1 -46.02 -1.53 -42.19
N LYS A 2 -45.10 -2.03 -41.35
CA LYS A 2 -44.22 -1.54 -40.29
C LYS A 2 -42.97 -2.44 -40.43
N LYS A 3 -41.79 -1.90 -40.75
CA LYS A 3 -40.51 -2.61 -40.59
C LYS A 3 -39.88 -2.08 -39.31
N ILE A 4 -39.92 -2.89 -38.27
CA ILE A 4 -39.54 -2.51 -36.92
C ILE A 4 -38.01 -2.63 -36.80
N LEU A 5 -37.38 -1.45 -36.73
CA LEU A 5 -36.22 -1.06 -35.92
C LEU A 5 -35.47 -2.22 -35.23
N LEU A 6 -34.33 -2.62 -35.81
CA LEU A 6 -33.30 -3.41 -35.12
C LEU A 6 -31.93 -3.04 -35.73
N ALA A 7 -31.43 -1.87 -35.38
CA ALA A 7 -30.05 -1.50 -35.65
C ALA A 7 -29.58 -0.49 -34.60
N GLY A 8 -28.59 -0.89 -33.81
CA GLY A 8 -27.62 0.05 -33.25
C GLY A 8 -27.89 0.63 -31.86
N LEU A 9 -28.23 -0.19 -30.87
CA LEU A 9 -27.93 0.12 -29.47
C LEU A 9 -26.74 -0.73 -29.01
N MET A 10 -25.58 -0.48 -29.61
CA MET A 10 -24.29 -0.94 -29.08
C MET A 10 -23.26 0.17 -29.27
N SER A 11 -23.46 1.26 -28.54
CA SER A 11 -22.42 2.26 -28.31
C SER A 11 -22.30 2.57 -26.81
N CYS A 12 -22.67 1.60 -25.97
CA CYS A 12 -22.33 1.65 -24.57
C CYS A 12 -20.87 1.21 -24.41
N LEU A 13 -20.02 2.21 -24.15
CA LEU A 13 -19.00 2.12 -23.11
C LEU A 13 -17.88 1.11 -23.36
N PHE A 14 -17.06 1.33 -24.39
CA PHE A 14 -15.61 1.11 -24.21
C PHE A 14 -15.00 2.39 -23.65
N MET A 15 -15.47 2.79 -22.46
CA MET A 15 -14.70 3.64 -21.56
C MET A 15 -13.54 2.76 -21.10
N GLY A 16 -12.31 3.22 -21.35
CA GLY A 16 -11.09 2.43 -21.21
C GLY A 16 -11.10 1.60 -19.94
N SER A 17 -10.81 0.30 -20.08
CA SER A 17 -10.46 -0.54 -18.95
C SER A 17 -9.20 0.06 -18.32
N ALA A 18 -9.38 0.94 -17.34
CA ALA A 18 -8.33 1.23 -16.38
C ALA A 18 -8.01 -0.11 -15.74
N SER A 19 -6.96 -0.77 -16.23
CA SER A 19 -6.44 -1.98 -15.62
C SER A 19 -5.98 -1.56 -14.23
N ALA A 20 -6.74 -1.90 -13.20
CA ALA A 20 -6.36 -1.61 -11.84
C ALA A 20 -4.98 -2.25 -11.58
N LYS A 21 -4.01 -1.44 -11.17
CA LYS A 21 -2.65 -1.92 -10.87
C LYS A 21 -2.74 -2.74 -9.57
N ASN A 22 -2.19 -3.95 -9.59
CA ASN A 22 -2.13 -4.78 -8.39
C ASN A 22 -1.04 -4.23 -7.46
N LEU A 23 -1.33 -4.24 -6.17
CA LEU A 23 -0.36 -3.89 -5.14
C LEU A 23 0.61 -5.06 -4.95
N GLU A 24 1.90 -4.78 -5.10
CA GLU A 24 2.95 -5.76 -4.83
C GLU A 24 3.00 -6.09 -3.33
N THR A 25 3.23 -7.35 -2.99
CA THR A 25 3.14 -7.84 -1.62
C THR A 25 4.17 -7.17 -0.70
N ASP A 26 5.39 -6.98 -1.17
CA ASP A 26 6.45 -6.29 -0.44
C ASP A 26 6.12 -4.81 -0.17
N VAL A 27 5.50 -4.12 -1.12
CA VAL A 27 5.00 -2.75 -0.95
C VAL A 27 3.86 -2.73 0.10
N ALA A 28 2.93 -3.68 0.05
CA ALA A 28 1.86 -3.79 1.03
C ALA A 28 2.40 -4.01 2.46
N LEU A 29 3.33 -4.97 2.61
CA LEU A 29 3.97 -5.27 3.89
C LEU A 29 4.86 -4.12 4.38
N GLY A 30 5.55 -3.45 3.46
CA GLY A 30 6.34 -2.26 3.73
C GLY A 30 5.49 -1.13 4.28
N MET A 31 4.39 -0.80 3.60
CA MET A 31 3.44 0.22 4.03
C MET A 31 2.82 -0.08 5.40
N ALA A 32 2.46 -1.34 5.65
CA ALA A 32 1.99 -1.79 6.95
C ALA A 32 3.04 -1.56 8.04
N SER A 33 4.30 -1.91 7.74
CA SER A 33 5.43 -1.68 8.65
C SER A 33 5.62 -0.19 8.95
N LEU A 34 5.51 0.70 7.94
CA LEU A 34 5.55 2.15 8.15
C LEU A 34 4.46 2.60 9.13
N MET A 35 3.23 2.12 8.96
CA MET A 35 2.10 2.49 9.82
C MET A 35 2.34 2.09 11.29
N PHE A 36 2.67 0.83 11.56
CA PHE A 36 2.81 0.38 12.96
C PHE A 36 4.05 0.95 13.63
N CYS A 37 5.14 1.13 12.86
CA CYS A 37 6.38 1.71 13.38
C CYS A 37 6.29 3.21 13.63
N THR A 38 5.44 3.93 12.90
CA THR A 38 5.16 5.35 13.20
C THR A 38 4.64 5.48 14.64
N THR A 39 3.66 4.65 15.03
CA THR A 39 3.13 4.64 16.39
C THR A 39 4.19 4.26 17.41
N PHE A 40 4.95 3.19 17.16
CA PHE A 40 5.99 2.73 18.09
C PHE A 40 7.09 3.78 18.30
N TYR A 41 7.55 4.43 17.24
CA TYR A 41 8.55 5.49 17.35
C TYR A 41 8.02 6.69 18.13
N SER A 42 6.76 7.07 17.91
CA SER A 42 6.12 8.13 18.68
C SER A 42 6.01 7.78 20.17
N GLU A 43 5.71 6.53 20.52
CA GLU A 43 5.57 6.07 21.91
C GLU A 43 6.92 5.93 22.64
N ASN A 44 8.04 5.91 21.91
CA ASN A 44 9.38 5.68 22.47
C ASN A 44 10.34 6.87 22.24
N ASP A 45 9.80 8.07 22.01
CA ASP A 45 10.57 9.31 21.81
C ASP A 45 11.57 9.27 20.64
N MET A 46 11.33 8.42 19.64
CA MET A 46 12.18 8.25 18.44
C MET A 46 11.71 9.15 17.30
N GLN A 47 11.82 10.47 17.51
CA GLN A 47 11.22 11.47 16.60
C GLN A 47 11.79 11.45 15.18
N ILE A 48 13.09 11.16 15.02
CA ILE A 48 13.75 11.15 13.71
C ILE A 48 13.23 9.98 12.87
N GLU A 49 13.23 8.78 13.45
CA GLU A 49 12.73 7.57 12.82
C GLU A 49 11.25 7.70 12.49
N GLY A 50 10.46 8.24 13.43
CA GLY A 50 9.05 8.56 13.22
C GLY A 50 8.81 9.52 12.05
N ALA A 51 9.63 10.57 11.91
CA ALA A 51 9.54 11.49 10.79
C ALA A 51 9.88 10.82 9.45
N ILE A 52 10.91 9.98 9.41
CA ILE A 52 11.32 9.25 8.19
C ILE A 52 10.18 8.35 7.71
N VAL A 53 9.62 7.50 8.58
CA VAL A 53 8.55 6.59 8.18
C VAL A 53 7.26 7.33 7.86
N GLY A 54 6.95 8.42 8.57
CA GLY A 54 5.77 9.24 8.30
C GLY A 54 5.82 9.97 6.95
N GLN A 55 7.00 10.51 6.59
CA GLN A 55 7.23 11.11 5.28
C GLN A 55 7.09 10.08 4.17
N SER A 56 7.70 8.91 4.33
CA SER A 56 7.61 7.84 3.34
C SER A 56 6.17 7.33 3.17
N MET A 57 5.44 7.12 4.27
CA MET A 57 4.02 6.74 4.24
C MET A 57 3.18 7.76 3.47
N THR A 58 3.43 9.06 3.68
CA THR A 58 2.74 10.14 2.95
C THR A 58 3.09 10.12 1.46
N ALA A 59 4.36 9.89 1.11
CA ALA A 59 4.80 9.78 -0.27
C ALA A 59 4.13 8.60 -1.00
N HIS A 60 4.02 7.43 -0.37
CA HIS A 60 3.33 6.26 -0.94
C HIS A 60 1.83 6.53 -1.14
N ARG A 61 1.17 7.21 -0.19
CA ARG A 61 -0.22 7.66 -0.36
C ARG A 61 -0.38 8.59 -1.55
N ASN A 62 0.48 9.59 -1.67
CA ASN A 62 0.46 10.54 -2.79
C ASN A 62 0.75 9.88 -4.14
N ALA A 63 1.50 8.77 -4.15
CA ALA A 63 1.77 7.95 -5.33
C ALA A 63 0.63 6.96 -5.69
N GLY A 64 -0.51 7.05 -5.01
CA GLY A 64 -1.72 6.30 -5.35
C GLY A 64 -1.74 4.87 -4.85
N ILE A 65 -1.00 4.53 -3.78
CA ILE A 65 -1.03 3.16 -3.20
C ILE A 65 -2.44 2.72 -2.79
N GLU A 66 -3.30 3.66 -2.40
CA GLU A 66 -4.68 3.41 -1.98
C GLU A 66 -5.59 3.03 -3.17
N GLU A 67 -5.17 3.33 -4.40
CA GLU A 67 -5.90 3.00 -5.64
C GLU A 67 -5.53 1.60 -6.17
N MET A 68 -4.52 0.95 -5.59
CA MET A 68 -4.07 -0.37 -6.01
C MET A 68 -4.91 -1.50 -5.43
N VAL A 69 -5.06 -2.56 -6.20
CA VAL A 69 -5.83 -3.75 -5.79
C VAL A 69 -4.92 -4.71 -5.03
N MET A 70 -5.29 -5.01 -3.79
CA MET A 70 -4.60 -6.02 -2.98
C MET A 70 -5.15 -7.41 -3.29
N SER A 71 -4.26 -8.37 -3.55
CA SER A 71 -4.65 -9.77 -3.73
C SER A 71 -5.03 -10.41 -2.40
N LYS A 72 -5.82 -11.48 -2.44
CA LYS A 72 -6.14 -12.26 -1.23
C LYS A 72 -4.88 -12.81 -0.54
N ALA A 73 -3.94 -13.37 -1.32
CA ALA A 73 -2.70 -13.90 -0.78
C ALA A 73 -1.85 -12.81 -0.09
N THR A 74 -1.82 -11.61 -0.65
CA THR A 74 -1.17 -10.45 -0.03
C THR A 74 -1.86 -10.04 1.26
N SER A 75 -3.20 -10.05 1.28
CA SER A 75 -3.99 -9.78 2.49
C SER A 75 -3.71 -10.80 3.60
N ASP A 76 -3.64 -12.09 3.27
CA ASP A 76 -3.35 -13.15 4.25
C ASP A 76 -1.95 -12.95 4.87
N LEU A 77 -0.94 -12.62 4.05
CA LEU A 77 0.42 -12.30 4.52
C LEU A 77 0.47 -11.01 5.36
N LEU A 78 -0.35 -10.02 5.01
CA LEU A 78 -0.49 -8.79 5.78
C LEU A 78 -1.02 -9.07 7.18
N ASP A 79 -2.04 -9.93 7.29
CA ASP A 79 -2.61 -10.35 8.58
C ASP A 79 -1.56 -11.07 9.44
N GLU A 80 -0.79 -11.98 8.85
CA GLU A 80 0.32 -12.65 9.53
C GLU A 80 1.38 -11.65 10.02
N HIS A 81 1.73 -10.67 9.20
CA HIS A 81 2.70 -9.63 9.54
C HIS A 81 2.21 -8.75 10.71
N MET A 82 0.92 -8.39 10.71
CA MET A 82 0.29 -7.68 11.82
C MET A 82 0.30 -8.48 13.11
N LEU A 83 -0.04 -9.78 13.04
CA LEU A 83 -0.01 -10.67 14.20
C LEU A 83 1.40 -10.81 14.77
N LYS A 84 2.41 -10.93 13.91
CA LYS A 84 3.82 -10.96 14.32
C LYS A 84 4.21 -9.68 15.04
N TYR A 85 3.82 -8.52 14.52
CA TYR A 85 4.10 -7.24 15.16
C TYR A 85 3.40 -7.10 16.52
N ASN A 86 2.12 -7.46 16.60
CA ASN A 86 1.32 -7.31 17.82
C ASN A 86 1.77 -8.24 18.94
N SER A 87 2.25 -9.44 18.60
CA SER A 87 2.79 -10.42 19.56
C SER A 87 4.26 -10.18 19.93
N ALA A 88 4.96 -9.29 19.21
CA ALA A 88 6.36 -8.99 19.46
C ALA A 88 6.58 -8.16 20.74
N ASN A 89 7.66 -8.48 21.45
CA ASN A 89 8.16 -7.64 22.54
C ASN A 89 8.87 -6.37 21.99
N LYS A 90 9.32 -5.48 22.89
CA LYS A 90 9.94 -4.21 22.50
C LYS A 90 11.16 -4.40 21.57
N GLU A 91 12.08 -5.29 21.91
CA GLU A 91 13.29 -5.55 21.12
C GLU A 91 12.95 -6.10 19.73
N GLN A 92 12.00 -7.03 19.67
CA GLN A 92 11.51 -7.59 18.42
C GLN A 92 10.81 -6.51 17.55
N LYS A 93 10.05 -5.60 18.17
CA LYS A 93 9.44 -4.46 17.46
C LYS A 93 10.47 -3.51 16.88
N ILE A 94 11.56 -3.23 17.60
CA ILE A 94 12.68 -2.44 17.07
C ILE A 94 13.21 -3.08 15.78
N ASN A 95 13.52 -4.38 15.80
CA ASN A 95 14.02 -5.09 14.62
C ASN A 95 13.02 -5.09 13.46
N LEU A 96 11.72 -5.26 13.75
CA LEU A 96 10.67 -5.14 12.73
C LEU A 96 10.59 -3.73 12.14
N CYS A 97 10.89 -2.70 12.93
CA CYS A 97 10.86 -1.31 12.51
C CYS A 97 12.14 -0.84 11.79
N GLU A 98 13.26 -1.53 11.96
CA GLU A 98 14.42 -1.35 11.09
C GLU A 98 14.08 -1.69 9.63
N HIS A 99 13.27 -2.73 9.40
CA HIS A 99 12.78 -3.07 8.06
C HIS A 99 11.88 -1.96 7.49
N ALA A 100 11.09 -1.29 8.35
CA ALA A 100 10.28 -0.15 7.94
C ALA A 100 11.14 1.05 7.49
N ILE A 101 12.22 1.35 8.22
CA ILE A 101 13.18 2.40 7.83
C ILE A 101 13.88 2.05 6.51
N LYS A 102 14.24 0.78 6.32
CA LYS A 102 14.84 0.32 5.07
C LYS A 102 13.88 0.49 3.91
N PHE A 103 12.64 0.00 4.05
CA PHE A 103 11.58 0.19 3.05
C PHE A 103 11.34 1.66 2.76
N ALA A 104 11.30 2.52 3.79
CA ALA A 104 11.10 3.96 3.63
C ALA A 104 12.15 4.63 2.73
N ARG A 105 13.38 4.09 2.72
CA ARG A 105 14.54 4.64 2.00
C ARG A 105 14.75 4.01 0.64
N GLU A 106 14.44 2.73 0.50
CA GLU A 106 14.81 1.91 -0.66
C GLU A 106 13.64 1.55 -1.56
N SER A 107 12.39 1.78 -1.14
CA SER A 107 11.24 1.50 -2.01
C SER A 107 11.24 2.40 -3.24
N ASP A 108 11.15 1.77 -4.41
CA ASP A 108 11.04 2.40 -5.72
C ASP A 108 9.59 2.71 -6.10
N PHE A 109 8.62 2.30 -5.29
CA PHE A 109 7.19 2.49 -5.56
C PHE A 109 6.83 3.93 -5.90
N VAL A 110 7.36 4.88 -5.11
CA VAL A 110 7.07 6.31 -5.30
C VAL A 110 7.63 6.82 -6.62
N GLU A 111 8.84 6.40 -7.00
CA GLU A 111 9.46 6.79 -8.29
C GLU A 111 8.73 6.15 -9.46
N ALA A 112 8.40 4.85 -9.37
CA ALA A 112 7.69 4.10 -10.39
C ALA A 112 6.27 4.61 -10.66
N ASN A 113 5.71 5.39 -9.73
CA ASN A 113 4.38 5.97 -9.79
C ASN A 113 4.37 7.52 -9.80
N ALA A 114 5.54 8.16 -9.85
CA ALA A 114 5.64 9.61 -9.99
C ALA A 114 5.13 10.00 -11.38
N SER A 115 4.00 10.71 -11.41
CA SER A 115 3.34 11.20 -12.63
C SER A 115 3.73 12.64 -12.94
#